data_AF-A0AA35MIJ6-F1
#
_entry.id   AF-A0AA35MIJ6-F1
#
_cell.length_a   1.000
_cell.length_b   1.000
_cell.length_c   1.000
_cell.angle_alpha   90.00
_cell.angle_beta   90.00
_cell.angle_gamma   90.00
#
_symmetry.space_group_name_H-M   'P 1'
#
loop_
_entity.id
_entity.type
_entity.pdbx_description
1 polymer ?
#
loop_
_entity_poly.entity_id
_entity_poly.type
_entity_poly.pdbx_seq_one_letter_code
_entity_poly.pdbx_strand_id
1 'polypeptide(L)'
;MAATVAMSPAISAVACKNEYTFLEYSPEQKQQQRQHQQDSEQINVKHDASWSYCGPLLNSGFGMPTTFDEFARATFTGPVLAKLLPFLDFVNTFLASNGLHHYFLTVRATTPTHEFDHPRWHTDDLFFANLTDGYLPGSRLGGNGQENRPADPRIAGTDWKICTTLQGPATLFIPHKHQSLARETQRRAQEAASTDHQCLSIRCVGCASAADQVREELDAKLASCGVEAAMPGECTFFRVGRDDGAIHSEPVMSNEQCGRVFVNVVPGTEQELRLLIGKWGMEFPREWWVGSNHILRVHNS
;
A
#
# COMPACT_ATOMS: atom_id res chain seq x y z
N MET A 1 5.78 27.01 -30.40
CA MET A 1 5.14 25.78 -30.91
C MET A 1 5.06 24.83 -29.74
N ALA A 2 3.85 24.55 -29.26
CA ALA A 2 3.63 23.70 -28.09
C ALA A 2 3.94 22.25 -28.46
N ALA A 3 4.90 21.65 -27.76
CA ALA A 3 5.15 20.22 -27.85
C ALA A 3 4.04 19.50 -27.09
N THR A 4 3.20 18.78 -27.83
CA THR A 4 2.22 17.84 -27.30
C THR A 4 2.99 16.74 -26.58
N VAL A 5 2.93 16.73 -25.26
CA VAL A 5 3.40 15.62 -24.44
C VAL A 5 2.55 14.40 -24.81
N ALA A 6 3.19 13.38 -25.37
CA ALA A 6 2.54 12.13 -25.71
C ALA A 6 1.97 11.51 -24.42
N MET A 7 0.63 11.43 -24.33
CA MET A 7 -0.03 10.67 -23.27
C MET A 7 0.42 9.21 -23.39
N SER A 8 1.00 8.66 -22.31
CA SER A 8 1.28 7.23 -22.19
C SER A 8 0.00 6.43 -22.51
N PRO A 9 0.10 5.29 -23.23
CA PRO A 9 -1.07 4.49 -23.57
C PRO A 9 -1.81 4.11 -22.29
N ALA A 10 -3.14 4.24 -22.29
CA ALA A 10 -3.99 3.92 -21.16
C ALA A 10 -3.78 2.44 -20.77
N ILE A 11 -2.96 2.20 -19.74
CA ILE A 11 -2.76 0.88 -19.16
C ILE A 11 -4.03 0.58 -18.39
N SER A 12 -4.86 -0.33 -18.90
CA SER A 12 -6.00 -0.84 -18.14
C SER A 12 -5.52 -1.84 -17.09
N ALA A 13 -6.18 -1.89 -15.93
CA ALA A 13 -5.96 -2.94 -14.92
C ALA A 13 -6.19 -4.35 -15.52
N VAL A 14 -7.03 -4.48 -16.56
CA VAL A 14 -7.25 -5.72 -17.30
C VAL A 14 -6.01 -6.16 -18.09
N ALA A 15 -5.13 -5.23 -18.47
CA ALA A 15 -3.86 -5.53 -19.12
C ALA A 15 -2.79 -6.04 -18.13
N CYS A 16 -2.99 -5.82 -16.82
CA CYS A 16 -2.11 -6.32 -15.76
C CYS A 16 -2.46 -7.79 -15.46
N LYS A 17 -1.92 -8.68 -16.29
CA LYS A 17 -2.15 -10.14 -16.19
C LYS A 17 -1.35 -10.81 -15.06
N ASN A 18 -0.28 -10.18 -14.61
CA ASN A 18 0.60 -10.72 -13.58
C ASN A 18 0.14 -10.31 -12.18
N GLU A 19 0.69 -10.96 -11.14
CA GLU A 19 0.37 -10.64 -9.74
C GLU A 19 0.79 -9.22 -9.35
N TYR A 20 1.85 -8.71 -9.97
CA TYR A 20 2.25 -7.31 -9.88
C TYR A 20 2.81 -6.78 -11.20
N THR A 21 2.93 -5.47 -11.34
CA THR A 21 3.57 -4.83 -12.49
C THR A 21 4.10 -3.47 -12.04
N PHE A 22 5.33 -3.13 -12.45
CA PHE A 22 5.87 -1.79 -12.26
C PHE A 22 5.38 -0.88 -13.39
N LEU A 23 4.78 0.25 -13.02
CA LEU A 23 4.20 1.23 -13.91
C LEU A 23 4.94 2.55 -13.75
N GLU A 24 5.37 3.14 -14.85
CA GLU A 24 6.06 4.43 -14.85
C GLU A 24 5.04 5.57 -14.76
N TYR A 25 5.18 6.45 -13.76
CA TYR A 25 4.35 7.63 -13.59
C TYR A 25 5.12 8.95 -13.69
N SER A 26 6.45 8.93 -13.56
CA SER A 26 7.30 10.11 -13.74
C SER A 26 8.59 9.78 -14.52
N PRO A 27 8.58 9.96 -15.86
CA PRO A 27 9.78 9.80 -16.68
C PRO A 27 10.89 10.78 -16.34
N GLU A 28 10.52 11.97 -15.85
CA GLU A 28 11.43 13.05 -15.47
C GLU A 28 12.23 12.69 -14.22
N GLN A 29 11.60 12.11 -13.19
CA GLN A 29 12.30 11.61 -12.00
C GLN A 29 13.28 10.48 -12.35
N LYS A 30 12.90 9.62 -13.30
CA LYS A 30 13.77 8.55 -13.84
C LYS A 30 14.98 9.12 -14.59
N GLN A 31 14.88 10.31 -15.18
CA GLN A 31 16.01 11.00 -15.83
C GLN A 31 16.89 11.78 -14.84
N GLN A 32 16.29 12.49 -13.87
CA GLN A 32 17.01 13.29 -12.88
C GLN A 32 17.94 12.44 -12.00
N GLN A 33 17.52 11.23 -11.61
CA GLN A 33 18.40 10.29 -10.90
C GLN A 33 19.57 9.79 -11.76
N ARG A 34 19.34 9.53 -13.06
CA ARG A 34 20.43 9.18 -13.97
C ARG A 34 21.47 10.30 -14.10
N GLN A 35 21.07 11.54 -13.85
CA GLN A 35 21.93 12.73 -13.96
C GLN A 35 22.52 13.21 -12.62
N HIS A 36 22.34 12.48 -11.50
CA HIS A 36 22.94 12.81 -10.19
C HIS A 36 22.71 14.26 -9.72
N GLN A 37 21.58 14.89 -10.06
CA GLN A 37 21.18 16.16 -9.46
C GLN A 37 20.50 15.90 -8.12
N GLN A 38 21.32 15.70 -7.08
CA GLN A 38 20.91 15.75 -5.68
C GLN A 38 20.99 17.20 -5.21
N ASP A 39 19.88 17.78 -4.72
CA ASP A 39 19.88 18.58 -3.47
C ASP A 39 18.61 19.44 -3.27
N SER A 40 17.85 19.83 -4.29
CA SER A 40 16.76 20.82 -4.07
C SER A 40 15.40 20.26 -3.63
N GLU A 41 15.21 18.94 -3.57
CA GLU A 41 13.90 18.31 -3.28
C GLU A 41 13.95 17.15 -2.28
N GLN A 42 14.98 17.08 -1.44
CA GLN A 42 15.06 16.01 -0.44
C GLN A 42 13.95 16.17 0.62
N ILE A 43 13.19 15.10 0.85
CA ILE A 43 12.19 15.04 1.91
C ILE A 43 12.85 14.34 3.10
N ASN A 44 12.77 14.93 4.29
CA ASN A 44 13.21 14.29 5.52
C ASN A 44 12.04 14.12 6.50
N VAL A 45 11.86 12.89 6.98
CA VAL A 45 10.80 12.47 7.90
C VAL A 45 11.22 12.76 9.34
N LYS A 46 10.47 13.63 10.02
CA LYS A 46 10.75 14.02 11.42
C LYS A 46 10.31 12.97 12.44
N HIS A 47 9.21 12.29 12.17
CA HIS A 47 8.62 11.26 13.04
C HIS A 47 7.64 10.39 12.26
N ASP A 48 7.33 9.22 12.81
CA ASP A 48 6.39 8.28 12.21
C ASP A 48 4.97 8.84 12.24
N ALA A 49 4.34 8.90 11.08
CA ALA A 49 2.97 9.35 10.95
C ALA A 49 2.32 8.79 9.69
N SER A 50 0.99 8.76 9.67
CA SER A 50 0.23 8.39 8.49
C SER A 50 -0.95 9.33 8.31
N TRP A 51 -1.15 9.81 7.10
CA TRP A 51 -2.38 10.47 6.67
C TRP A 51 -3.15 9.55 5.74
N SER A 52 -4.46 9.55 5.91
CA SER A 52 -5.38 8.68 5.21
C SER A 52 -6.56 9.49 4.72
N TYR A 53 -6.99 9.18 3.49
CA TYR A 53 -8.16 9.75 2.86
C TYR A 53 -8.95 8.64 2.19
N CYS A 54 -10.26 8.59 2.44
CA CYS A 54 -11.19 7.66 1.83
C CYS A 54 -12.36 8.45 1.24
N GLY A 55 -12.44 8.50 -0.09
CA GLY A 55 -13.35 9.42 -0.76
C GLY A 55 -13.19 9.46 -2.28
N PRO A 56 -13.84 10.42 -2.95
CA PRO A 56 -13.64 10.71 -4.38
C PRO A 56 -12.18 11.02 -4.71
N LEU A 57 -11.76 10.80 -5.96
CA LEU A 57 -10.39 11.12 -6.41
C LEU A 57 -10.03 12.58 -6.09
N LEU A 58 -8.95 12.80 -5.35
CA LEU A 58 -8.46 14.15 -5.05
C LEU A 58 -7.94 14.81 -6.32
N ASN A 59 -8.42 16.02 -6.61
CA ASN A 59 -8.02 16.75 -7.79
C ASN A 59 -6.97 17.82 -7.43
N SER A 60 -5.78 17.69 -8.03
CA SER A 60 -4.63 18.57 -7.84
C SER A 60 -4.95 20.06 -8.11
N GLY A 61 -5.94 20.36 -8.95
CA GLY A 61 -6.39 21.72 -9.26
C GLY A 61 -7.22 22.41 -8.18
N PHE A 62 -7.80 21.66 -7.23
CA PHE A 62 -8.59 22.23 -6.11
C PHE A 62 -7.80 22.33 -4.80
N GLY A 63 -6.52 21.93 -4.81
CA GLY A 63 -5.67 21.86 -3.63
C GLY A 63 -5.86 20.56 -2.85
N MET A 64 -4.88 20.25 -1.99
CA MET A 64 -4.98 19.12 -1.06
C MET A 64 -5.86 19.50 0.14
N PRO A 65 -6.45 18.51 0.81
CA PRO A 65 -7.22 18.79 2.01
C PRO A 65 -6.37 19.41 3.14
N THR A 66 -6.98 20.24 3.97
CA THR A 66 -6.27 20.94 5.06
C THR A 66 -5.64 19.98 6.06
N THR A 67 -6.24 18.81 6.28
CA THR A 67 -5.66 17.76 7.14
C THR A 67 -4.35 17.20 6.57
N PHE A 68 -4.19 17.19 5.24
CA PHE A 68 -2.93 16.82 4.61
C PHE A 68 -1.86 17.88 4.85
N ASP A 69 -2.20 19.17 4.76
CA ASP A 69 -1.25 20.25 5.03
C ASP A 69 -0.79 20.26 6.48
N GLU A 70 -1.69 19.99 7.43
CA GLU A 70 -1.34 19.81 8.84
C GLU A 70 -0.38 18.62 9.03
N PHE A 71 -0.73 17.46 8.45
CA PHE A 71 0.12 16.27 8.47
C PHE A 71 1.50 16.53 7.86
N ALA A 72 1.55 17.14 6.67
CA ALA A 72 2.79 17.37 5.94
C ALA A 72 3.72 18.32 6.71
N ARG A 73 3.16 19.41 7.25
CA ARG A 73 3.91 20.36 8.08
C ARG A 73 4.39 19.74 9.38
N ALA A 74 3.59 18.88 10.01
CA ALA A 74 3.98 18.18 11.23
C ALA A 74 5.09 17.15 10.96
N THR A 75 4.99 16.41 9.85
CA THR A 75 5.75 15.17 9.62
C THR A 75 7.03 15.38 8.82
N PHE A 76 7.08 16.32 7.88
CA PHE A 76 8.19 16.45 6.92
C PHE A 76 8.96 17.76 7.04
N THR A 77 10.20 17.72 6.59
CA THR A 77 10.94 18.87 6.09
C THR A 77 11.19 18.64 4.60
N GLY A 78 11.01 19.68 3.77
CA GLY A 78 11.07 19.56 2.30
C GLY A 78 9.71 19.42 1.61
N PRO A 79 9.67 19.45 0.27
CA PRO A 79 8.44 19.62 -0.52
C PRO A 79 7.75 18.28 -0.86
N VAL A 80 7.11 17.61 0.11
CA VAL A 80 6.41 16.33 -0.12
C VAL A 80 5.36 16.40 -1.24
N LEU A 81 4.65 17.54 -1.33
CA LEU A 81 3.57 17.72 -2.29
C LEU A 81 4.08 17.71 -3.74
N ALA A 82 5.28 18.25 -3.99
CA ALA A 82 5.89 18.26 -5.33
C ALA A 82 6.14 16.85 -5.87
N LYS A 83 6.39 15.87 -4.98
CA LYS A 83 6.54 14.46 -5.37
C LYS A 83 5.21 13.71 -5.39
N LEU A 84 4.26 14.08 -4.52
CA LEU A 84 2.97 13.41 -4.42
C LEU A 84 2.04 13.73 -5.60
N LEU A 85 1.99 14.99 -6.06
CA LEU A 85 1.04 15.41 -7.10
C LEU A 85 1.21 14.65 -8.43
N PRO A 86 2.41 14.46 -9.00
CA PRO A 86 2.57 13.67 -10.22
C PRO A 86 2.07 12.24 -10.09
N PHE A 87 2.28 11.61 -8.92
CA PHE A 87 1.77 10.28 -8.63
C PHE A 87 0.24 10.27 -8.54
N LEU A 88 -0.38 11.27 -7.88
CA LEU A 88 -1.83 11.37 -7.80
C LEU A 88 -2.47 11.60 -9.17
N ASP A 89 -1.90 12.46 -10.01
CA ASP A 89 -2.41 12.70 -11.36
C ASP A 89 -2.38 11.41 -12.20
N PHE A 90 -1.28 10.64 -12.12
CA PHE A 90 -1.18 9.32 -12.74
C PHE A 90 -2.24 8.36 -12.21
N VAL A 91 -2.33 8.19 -10.89
CA VAL A 91 -3.27 7.25 -10.26
C VAL A 91 -4.71 7.61 -10.62
N ASN A 92 -5.08 8.89 -10.54
CA ASN A 92 -6.42 9.34 -10.87
C ASN A 92 -6.79 9.02 -12.32
N THR A 93 -5.86 9.27 -13.25
CA THR A 93 -6.03 8.93 -14.66
C THR A 93 -6.18 7.42 -14.86
N PHE A 94 -5.34 6.63 -14.19
CA PHE A 94 -5.38 5.18 -14.22
C PHE A 94 -6.72 4.64 -13.68
N LEU A 95 -7.17 5.11 -12.51
CA LEU A 95 -8.44 4.69 -11.91
C LEU A 95 -9.64 5.09 -12.77
N ALA A 96 -9.68 6.34 -13.24
CA ALA A 96 -10.76 6.82 -14.10
C ALA A 96 -10.87 6.01 -15.40
N SER A 97 -9.73 5.62 -15.99
CA SER A 97 -9.71 4.76 -17.19
C SER A 97 -10.25 3.35 -16.96
N ASN A 98 -10.31 2.91 -15.70
CA ASN A 98 -10.90 1.63 -15.28
C ASN A 98 -12.30 1.81 -14.65
N GLY A 99 -12.93 2.97 -14.81
CA GLY A 99 -14.29 3.25 -14.30
C GLY A 99 -14.37 3.46 -12.78
N LEU A 100 -13.24 3.72 -12.11
CA LEU A 100 -13.15 3.91 -10.68
C LEU A 100 -12.93 5.40 -10.37
N HIS A 101 -13.76 5.94 -9.48
CA HIS A 101 -13.78 7.36 -9.13
C HIS A 101 -13.58 7.63 -7.63
N HIS A 102 -13.22 6.58 -6.88
CA HIS A 102 -12.99 6.66 -5.44
C HIS A 102 -11.80 5.78 -5.07
N TYR A 103 -11.14 6.13 -3.98
CA TYR A 103 -10.09 5.31 -3.39
C TYR A 103 -10.03 5.45 -1.88
N PHE A 104 -9.23 4.59 -1.29
CA PHE A 104 -8.57 4.82 -0.03
C PHE A 104 -7.08 5.05 -0.28
N LEU A 105 -6.67 6.31 -0.14
CA LEU A 105 -5.29 6.78 -0.21
C LEU A 105 -4.67 6.83 1.20
N THR A 106 -3.45 6.34 1.34
CA THR A 106 -2.65 6.50 2.56
C THR A 106 -1.25 6.96 2.21
N VAL A 107 -0.77 7.99 2.90
CA VAL A 107 0.62 8.44 2.90
C VAL A 107 1.22 8.10 4.26
N ARG A 108 2.22 7.22 4.28
CA ARG A 108 2.92 6.79 5.49
C ARG A 108 4.34 7.31 5.49
N ALA A 109 4.69 8.00 6.56
CA ALA A 109 6.02 8.45 6.87
C ALA A 109 6.63 7.55 7.94
N THR A 110 7.83 7.07 7.70
CA THR A 110 8.55 6.19 8.63
C THR A 110 9.99 6.67 8.77
N THR A 111 10.40 6.93 9.99
CA THR A 111 11.79 7.23 10.36
C THR A 111 12.68 6.00 10.18
N PRO A 112 14.00 6.17 10.06
CA PRO A 112 14.92 5.03 10.04
C PRO A 112 14.70 4.12 11.25
N THR A 113 14.54 2.82 11.01
CA THR A 113 14.17 1.86 12.05
C THR A 113 14.72 0.47 11.73
N HIS A 114 15.05 -0.27 12.79
CA HIS A 114 15.47 -1.67 12.73
C HIS A 114 14.28 -2.64 12.62
N GLU A 115 13.05 -2.14 12.71
CA GLU A 115 11.84 -2.96 12.67
C GLU A 115 11.76 -3.84 11.39
N PHE A 116 12.35 -3.36 10.29
CA PHE A 116 12.33 -4.00 8.98
C PHE A 116 13.70 -4.54 8.54
N ASP A 117 14.64 -4.76 9.48
CA ASP A 117 15.93 -5.38 9.15
C ASP A 117 15.79 -6.80 8.63
N HIS A 118 14.72 -7.48 9.04
CA HIS A 118 14.30 -8.78 8.52
C HIS A 118 13.09 -8.61 7.60
N PRO A 119 13.10 -9.24 6.40
CA PRO A 119 11.94 -9.25 5.52
C PRO A 119 10.70 -9.80 6.21
N ARG A 120 9.57 -9.15 5.97
CA ARG A 120 8.24 -9.56 6.45
C ARG A 120 7.39 -9.96 5.25
N TRP A 121 7.75 -11.08 4.63
CA TRP A 121 7.04 -11.57 3.44
C TRP A 121 5.56 -11.84 3.75
N HIS A 122 4.68 -11.19 3.01
CA HIS A 122 3.23 -11.35 3.14
C HIS A 122 2.48 -11.06 1.83
N THR A 123 1.23 -11.47 1.81
CA THR A 123 0.19 -10.97 0.90
C THR A 123 -0.75 -10.07 1.67
N ASP A 124 -1.31 -9.07 1.01
CA ASP A 124 -2.44 -8.33 1.55
C ASP A 124 -3.71 -9.17 1.51
N ASP A 125 -4.62 -8.91 2.45
CA ASP A 125 -5.96 -9.47 2.43
C ASP A 125 -6.86 -8.75 1.43
N LEU A 126 -7.98 -9.39 1.09
CA LEU A 126 -9.07 -8.76 0.35
C LEU A 126 -9.74 -7.68 1.21
N PHE A 127 -9.55 -6.40 0.86
CA PHE A 127 -10.09 -5.26 1.61
C PHE A 127 -11.62 -5.26 1.72
N PHE A 128 -12.30 -5.76 0.69
CA PHE A 128 -13.76 -5.73 0.56
C PHE A 128 -14.43 -7.09 0.78
N ALA A 129 -13.66 -8.11 1.21
CA ALA A 129 -14.24 -9.40 1.56
C ALA A 129 -15.06 -9.30 2.85
N ASN A 130 -16.19 -10.01 2.89
CA ASN A 130 -17.08 -10.12 4.06
C ASN A 130 -17.49 -8.76 4.65
N LEU A 131 -17.75 -7.76 3.80
CA LEU A 131 -18.24 -6.45 4.25
C LEU A 131 -19.59 -6.55 4.99
N THR A 132 -20.38 -7.60 4.72
CA THR A 132 -21.68 -7.87 5.33
C THR A 132 -21.62 -8.61 6.67
N ASP A 133 -20.53 -9.33 6.96
CA ASP A 133 -20.50 -10.29 8.07
C ASP A 133 -19.92 -9.71 9.36
N GLY A 134 -19.71 -8.39 9.42
CA GLY A 134 -19.25 -7.68 10.62
C GLY A 134 -17.79 -7.92 11.03
N TYR A 135 -17.07 -8.83 10.37
CA TYR A 135 -15.65 -9.09 10.65
C TYR A 135 -14.73 -8.07 9.96
N LEU A 136 -13.73 -7.56 10.68
CA LEU A 136 -12.69 -6.70 10.12
C LEU A 136 -11.67 -7.55 9.33
N PRO A 137 -11.20 -7.10 8.15
CA PRO A 137 -10.06 -7.71 7.45
C PRO A 137 -8.84 -7.83 8.39
N GLY A 138 -8.03 -8.90 8.27
CA GLY A 138 -6.84 -9.12 9.09
C GLY A 138 -7.07 -9.49 10.57
N SER A 139 -8.32 -9.65 11.03
CA SER A 139 -8.61 -9.94 12.45
C SER A 139 -8.55 -11.43 12.84
N ARG A 140 -8.31 -12.33 11.88
CA ARG A 140 -8.14 -13.76 12.14
C ARG A 140 -6.78 -14.21 11.63
N LEU A 141 -5.83 -14.39 12.54
CA LEU A 141 -4.65 -15.20 12.24
C LEU A 141 -5.11 -16.64 12.00
N GLY A 142 -4.79 -17.18 10.81
CA GLY A 142 -5.04 -18.59 10.47
C GLY A 142 -6.50 -19.01 10.22
N GLY A 143 -7.43 -18.07 10.04
CA GLY A 143 -8.85 -18.41 9.81
C GLY A 143 -9.20 -18.60 8.33
N ASN A 144 -10.02 -19.62 8.02
CA ASN A 144 -10.73 -19.86 6.75
C ASN A 144 -11.72 -18.73 6.33
N GLY A 145 -11.51 -17.49 6.78
CA GLY A 145 -12.44 -16.39 6.59
C GLY A 145 -12.46 -15.79 5.19
N GLN A 146 -11.67 -16.27 4.24
CA GLN A 146 -11.46 -15.60 2.95
C GLN A 146 -12.28 -16.14 1.77
N GLU A 147 -13.10 -17.19 1.95
CA GLU A 147 -13.60 -17.94 0.80
C GLU A 147 -14.91 -17.45 0.16
N ASN A 148 -15.68 -16.55 0.78
CA ASN A 148 -17.03 -16.26 0.30
C ASN A 148 -17.21 -14.81 -0.20
N ARG A 149 -16.55 -14.48 -1.32
CA ARG A 149 -17.15 -13.52 -2.26
C ARG A 149 -17.96 -14.35 -3.26
N PRO A 150 -19.30 -14.22 -3.34
CA PRO A 150 -19.98 -14.72 -4.52
C PRO A 150 -19.34 -14.02 -5.71
N ALA A 151 -18.82 -14.80 -6.66
CA ALA A 151 -18.27 -14.29 -7.89
C ALA A 151 -19.39 -13.55 -8.64
N ASP A 152 -19.55 -12.25 -8.37
CA ASP A 152 -20.27 -11.38 -9.27
C ASP A 152 -19.26 -10.98 -10.34
N PRO A 153 -19.35 -11.53 -11.57
CA PRO A 153 -18.44 -11.19 -12.66
C PRO A 153 -18.52 -9.70 -13.05
N ARG A 154 -19.48 -8.92 -12.52
CA ARG A 154 -19.56 -7.46 -12.66
C ARG A 154 -18.72 -6.69 -11.63
N ILE A 155 -18.26 -7.35 -10.56
CA ILE A 155 -17.41 -6.81 -9.49
C ILE A 155 -16.01 -7.49 -9.52
N ALA A 156 -15.63 -8.04 -10.67
CA ALA A 156 -14.25 -8.40 -10.95
C ALA A 156 -13.47 -7.10 -11.23
N GLY A 157 -12.94 -6.43 -10.21
CA GLY A 157 -12.24 -5.18 -10.52
C GLY A 157 -11.53 -4.38 -9.43
N THR A 158 -11.58 -4.76 -8.15
CA THR A 158 -11.00 -3.93 -7.06
C THR A 158 -10.05 -4.68 -6.13
N ASP A 159 -9.78 -5.96 -6.39
CA ASP A 159 -8.88 -6.80 -5.59
C ASP A 159 -7.40 -6.59 -5.95
N TRP A 160 -6.98 -5.34 -5.93
CA TRP A 160 -5.61 -4.89 -6.21
C TRP A 160 -5.33 -3.56 -5.53
N LYS A 161 -4.06 -3.19 -5.41
CA LYS A 161 -3.62 -1.89 -4.91
C LYS A 161 -2.53 -1.30 -5.80
N ILE A 162 -2.36 0.02 -5.74
CA ILE A 162 -1.20 0.70 -6.32
C ILE A 162 -0.40 1.31 -5.17
N CYS A 163 0.91 1.10 -5.16
CA CYS A 163 1.78 1.77 -4.22
C CYS A 163 3.01 2.37 -4.88
N THR A 164 3.58 3.40 -4.26
CA THR A 164 4.90 3.93 -4.64
C THR A 164 5.65 4.39 -3.40
N THR A 165 6.93 4.66 -3.55
CA THR A 165 7.75 5.29 -2.53
C THR A 165 8.32 6.59 -3.10
N LEU A 166 7.90 7.72 -2.52
CA LEU A 166 8.32 9.06 -2.97
C LEU A 166 9.73 9.40 -2.48
N GLN A 167 10.14 8.80 -1.37
CA GLN A 167 11.44 8.97 -0.73
C GLN A 167 11.78 7.70 0.06
N GLY A 168 13.04 7.28 0.02
CA GLY A 168 13.52 6.07 0.67
C GLY A 168 13.34 4.81 -0.19
N PRO A 169 13.58 3.62 0.37
CA PRO A 169 13.60 2.37 -0.37
C PRO A 169 12.18 1.89 -0.71
N ALA A 170 12.03 1.28 -1.89
CA ALA A 170 10.75 0.78 -2.38
C ALA A 170 10.36 -0.56 -1.75
N THR A 171 9.07 -0.88 -1.81
CA THR A 171 8.55 -2.21 -1.42
C THR A 171 9.21 -3.31 -2.25
N LEU A 172 9.61 -4.39 -1.58
CA LEU A 172 10.26 -5.55 -2.19
C LEU A 172 9.22 -6.57 -2.60
N PHE A 173 9.36 -7.16 -3.77
CA PHE A 173 8.50 -8.20 -4.31
C PHE A 173 9.33 -9.45 -4.63
N ILE A 174 8.74 -10.63 -4.41
CA ILE A 174 9.32 -11.87 -4.93
C ILE A 174 9.13 -11.88 -6.46
N PRO A 175 10.17 -12.21 -7.26
CA PRO A 175 10.06 -12.24 -8.72
C PRO A 175 8.92 -13.11 -9.23
N HIS A 176 8.27 -12.71 -10.33
CA HIS A 176 7.10 -13.41 -10.92
C HIS A 176 7.26 -14.94 -11.01
N LYS A 177 8.42 -15.42 -11.46
CA LYS A 177 8.72 -16.85 -11.58
C LYS A 177 8.64 -17.64 -10.27
N HIS A 178 8.67 -16.95 -9.12
CA HIS A 178 8.64 -17.54 -7.79
C HIS A 178 7.39 -17.19 -6.98
N GLN A 179 6.48 -16.35 -7.50
CA GLN A 179 5.29 -15.89 -6.78
C GLN A 179 4.36 -17.04 -6.33
N SER A 180 4.07 -17.99 -7.22
CA SER A 180 3.25 -19.18 -6.87
C SER A 180 3.90 -20.05 -5.78
N LEU A 181 5.22 -20.30 -5.88
CA LEU A 181 5.98 -21.01 -4.85
C LEU A 181 5.96 -20.27 -3.52
N ALA A 182 6.12 -18.95 -3.54
CA ALA A 182 6.14 -18.12 -2.35
C ALA A 182 4.78 -18.10 -1.65
N ARG A 183 3.67 -18.01 -2.39
CA ARG A 183 2.32 -18.14 -1.83
C ARG A 183 2.09 -19.51 -1.18
N GLU A 184 2.48 -20.58 -1.86
CA GLU A 184 2.36 -21.93 -1.28
C GLU A 184 3.21 -22.09 0.00
N THR A 185 4.41 -21.51 0.01
CA THR A 185 5.29 -21.52 1.19
C THR A 185 4.66 -20.74 2.35
N GLN A 186 4.10 -19.56 2.08
CA GLN A 186 3.38 -18.75 3.06
C GLN A 186 2.19 -19.52 3.63
N ARG A 187 1.36 -20.15 2.78
CA ARG A 187 0.22 -20.96 3.23
C ARG A 187 0.64 -22.07 4.17
N ARG A 188 1.65 -22.85 3.78
CA ARG A 188 2.16 -23.96 4.62
C ARG A 188 2.73 -23.49 5.94
N ALA A 189 3.48 -22.39 5.93
CA ALA A 189 4.03 -21.81 7.16
C ALA A 189 2.90 -21.34 8.10
N GLN A 190 1.88 -20.66 7.55
CA GLN A 190 0.71 -20.21 8.31
C GLN A 190 -0.11 -21.38 8.86
N GLU A 191 -0.30 -22.44 8.08
CA GLU A 191 -1.01 -23.65 8.50
C GLU A 191 -0.23 -24.40 9.58
N ALA A 192 1.09 -24.51 9.45
CA ALA A 192 1.96 -25.16 10.44
C ALA A 192 2.06 -24.39 11.76
N ALA A 193 2.06 -23.05 11.70
CA ALA A 193 2.06 -22.17 12.87
C ALA A 193 0.65 -21.91 13.43
N SER A 194 -0.40 -22.39 12.74
CA SER A 194 -1.77 -22.23 13.19
C SER A 194 -1.97 -22.98 14.51
N THR A 195 -2.73 -22.35 15.40
CA THR A 195 -3.01 -22.87 16.73
C THR A 195 -4.51 -22.86 16.93
N ASP A 196 -5.07 -23.91 17.54
CA ASP A 196 -6.53 -24.06 17.78
C ASP A 196 -7.10 -23.09 18.82
N HIS A 197 -6.41 -21.99 19.13
CA HIS A 197 -6.85 -21.05 20.14
C HIS A 197 -7.63 -19.89 19.53
N GLN A 198 -8.81 -19.62 20.10
CA GLN A 198 -9.61 -18.46 19.75
C GLN A 198 -9.02 -17.22 20.42
N CYS A 199 -8.25 -16.44 19.67
CA CYS A 199 -7.64 -15.23 20.18
C CYS A 199 -8.60 -14.04 20.08
N LEU A 200 -8.97 -13.46 21.22
CA LEU A 200 -9.74 -12.19 21.29
C LEU A 200 -8.83 -10.97 21.55
N SER A 201 -7.52 -11.19 21.75
CA SER A 201 -6.57 -10.14 22.11
C SER A 201 -5.60 -9.85 20.97
N ILE A 202 -5.56 -8.59 20.53
CA ILE A 202 -4.57 -8.09 19.57
C ILE A 202 -3.11 -8.21 20.06
N ARG A 203 -2.88 -8.51 21.35
CA ARG A 203 -1.56 -8.70 21.98
C ARG A 203 -1.34 -10.12 22.50
N CYS A 204 -2.02 -11.12 21.94
CA CYS A 204 -1.79 -12.49 22.36
C CYS A 204 -0.36 -12.92 22.02
N VAL A 205 0.38 -13.37 23.05
CA VAL A 205 1.75 -13.86 22.91
C VAL A 205 1.80 -15.06 21.96
N GLY A 206 0.81 -15.97 22.01
CA GLY A 206 0.75 -17.11 21.09
C GLY A 206 0.60 -16.69 19.63
N CYS A 207 -0.27 -15.71 19.36
CA CYS A 207 -0.42 -15.12 18.02
C CYS A 207 0.84 -14.42 17.54
N ALA A 208 1.53 -13.68 18.43
CA ALA A 208 2.78 -13.02 18.11
C ALA A 208 3.88 -14.05 17.79
N SER A 209 4.05 -15.08 18.63
CA SER A 209 5.03 -16.15 18.39
C SER A 209 4.74 -16.95 17.12
N ALA A 210 3.47 -17.24 16.81
CA ALA A 210 3.09 -17.89 15.56
C ALA A 210 3.43 -17.00 14.35
N ALA A 211 3.15 -15.69 14.42
CA ALA A 211 3.51 -14.76 13.36
C ALA A 211 5.04 -14.67 13.17
N ASP A 212 5.81 -14.69 14.27
CA ASP A 212 7.27 -14.70 14.21
C ASP A 212 7.83 -15.99 13.60
N GLN A 213 7.28 -17.16 13.94
CA GLN A 213 7.65 -18.43 13.31
C GLN A 213 7.40 -18.41 11.80
N VAL A 214 6.24 -17.89 11.36
CA VAL A 214 5.94 -17.73 9.94
C VAL A 214 6.95 -16.81 9.26
N ARG A 215 7.32 -15.69 9.91
CA ARG A 215 8.33 -14.75 9.36
C ARG A 215 9.68 -15.42 9.19
N GLU A 216 10.16 -16.11 10.22
CA GLU A 216 11.45 -16.83 10.18
C GLU A 216 11.46 -17.90 9.08
N GLU A 217 10.38 -18.67 8.96
CA GLU A 217 10.26 -19.71 7.93
C GLU A 217 10.26 -19.12 6.52
N LEU A 218 9.53 -18.01 6.31
CA LEU A 218 9.47 -17.35 5.01
C LEU A 218 10.79 -16.68 4.63
N ASP A 219 11.44 -15.99 5.57
CA ASP A 219 12.76 -15.39 5.33
C ASP A 219 13.76 -16.45 4.88
N ALA A 220 13.85 -17.56 5.61
CA ALA A 220 14.76 -18.66 5.29
C ALA A 220 14.44 -19.32 3.93
N LYS A 221 13.16 -19.65 3.67
CA LYS A 221 12.78 -20.39 2.46
C LYS A 221 12.77 -19.53 1.21
N LEU A 222 12.49 -18.23 1.33
CA LEU A 222 12.37 -17.32 0.18
C LEU A 222 13.66 -16.55 -0.10
N ALA A 223 14.68 -16.61 0.76
CA ALA A 223 15.98 -15.97 0.54
C ALA A 223 16.59 -16.26 -0.85
N SER A 224 16.41 -17.48 -1.38
CA SER A 224 16.94 -17.88 -2.69
C SER A 224 16.13 -17.38 -3.89
N CYS A 225 14.93 -16.85 -3.69
CA CYS A 225 14.06 -16.40 -4.76
C CYS A 225 14.48 -15.05 -5.37
N GLY A 226 15.35 -14.30 -4.67
CA GLY A 226 15.70 -12.93 -5.05
C GLY A 226 14.56 -11.94 -4.79
N VAL A 227 14.80 -10.67 -5.12
CA VAL A 227 13.86 -9.57 -4.89
C VAL A 227 13.83 -8.61 -6.07
N GLU A 228 12.67 -8.02 -6.31
CA GLU A 228 12.45 -6.94 -7.27
C GLU A 228 11.78 -5.76 -6.56
N ALA A 229 12.05 -4.54 -7.02
CA ALA A 229 11.47 -3.34 -6.45
C ALA A 229 11.24 -2.29 -7.54
N ALA A 230 10.24 -1.43 -7.34
CA ALA A 230 9.97 -0.32 -8.25
C ALA A 230 11.13 0.67 -8.24
N MET A 231 11.48 1.20 -9.42
CA MET A 231 12.45 2.28 -9.51
C MET A 231 11.81 3.62 -9.13
N PRO A 232 12.61 4.64 -8.79
CA PRO A 232 12.09 5.98 -8.57
C PRO A 232 11.38 6.52 -9.82
N GLY A 233 10.21 7.13 -9.62
CA GLY A 233 9.27 7.49 -10.70
C GLY A 233 8.38 6.33 -11.19
N GLU A 234 8.48 5.15 -10.58
CA GLU A 234 7.61 4.00 -10.82
C GLU A 234 6.76 3.68 -9.58
N CYS A 235 5.56 3.15 -9.85
CA CYS A 235 4.67 2.59 -8.85
C CYS A 235 4.44 1.11 -9.15
N THR A 236 3.99 0.36 -8.14
CA THR A 236 3.64 -1.04 -8.30
C THR A 236 2.13 -1.17 -8.26
N PHE A 237 1.54 -1.64 -9.36
CA PHE A 237 0.22 -2.26 -9.33
C PHE A 237 0.38 -3.70 -8.86
N PHE A 238 -0.48 -4.19 -7.96
CA PHE A 238 -0.49 -5.60 -7.62
C PHE A 238 -1.80 -6.10 -7.05
N ARG A 239 -2.08 -7.36 -7.31
CA ARG A 239 -3.23 -8.10 -6.78
C ARG A 239 -3.06 -8.37 -5.30
N VAL A 240 -4.19 -8.47 -4.61
CA VAL A 240 -4.27 -8.83 -3.20
C VAL A 240 -5.11 -10.09 -3.02
N GLY A 241 -5.12 -10.64 -1.80
CA GLY A 241 -5.77 -11.90 -1.48
C GLY A 241 -4.81 -13.09 -1.51
N ARG A 242 -5.28 -14.21 -0.96
CA ARG A 242 -4.47 -15.41 -0.70
C ARG A 242 -4.01 -16.13 -1.97
N ASP A 243 -4.83 -16.10 -3.02
CA ASP A 243 -4.62 -16.94 -4.20
C ASP A 243 -3.83 -16.23 -5.29
N ASP A 244 -4.13 -14.94 -5.49
CA ASP A 244 -3.56 -14.11 -6.56
C ASP A 244 -2.64 -12.99 -6.04
N GLY A 245 -2.53 -12.83 -4.73
CA GLY A 245 -1.75 -11.76 -4.11
C GLY A 245 -0.27 -11.83 -4.43
N ALA A 246 0.33 -10.66 -4.67
CA ALA A 246 1.78 -10.57 -4.79
C ALA A 246 2.44 -10.68 -3.39
N ILE A 247 3.35 -11.64 -3.23
CA ILE A 247 4.19 -11.75 -2.04
C ILE A 247 5.18 -10.59 -2.07
N HIS A 248 5.16 -9.79 -1.00
CA HIS A 248 5.97 -8.60 -0.85
C HIS A 248 6.40 -8.38 0.60
N SER A 249 7.37 -7.49 0.78
CA SER A 249 7.93 -7.11 2.08
C SER A 249 8.28 -5.62 2.09
N GLU A 250 8.24 -5.02 3.26
CA GLU A 250 8.94 -3.77 3.51
C GLU A 250 10.46 -3.94 3.28
N PRO A 251 11.14 -2.90 2.79
CA PRO A 251 12.59 -2.89 2.66
C PRO A 251 13.28 -2.64 4.01
N VAL A 252 14.58 -2.93 4.07
CA VAL A 252 15.44 -2.53 5.19
C VAL A 252 15.48 -1.01 5.28
N MET A 253 15.22 -0.49 6.48
CA MET A 253 15.06 0.95 6.76
C MET A 253 16.17 1.51 7.66
N SER A 254 16.95 0.67 8.33
CA SER A 254 17.94 1.08 9.33
C SER A 254 19.12 1.86 8.75
N ASN A 255 19.41 1.66 7.45
CA ASN A 255 20.50 2.34 6.75
C ASN A 255 20.08 3.69 6.13
N GLU A 256 18.81 4.08 6.24
CA GLU A 256 18.29 5.29 5.64
C GLU A 256 18.59 6.52 6.49
N GLN A 257 18.86 7.66 5.85
CA GLN A 257 19.14 8.92 6.56
C GLN A 257 17.91 9.82 6.70
N CYS A 258 17.00 9.79 5.72
CA CYS A 258 15.88 10.72 5.63
C CYS A 258 14.51 10.09 5.92
N GLY A 259 14.51 8.80 6.29
CA GLY A 259 13.30 8.00 6.40
C GLY A 259 12.65 7.67 5.05
N ARG A 260 11.43 7.15 5.10
CA ARG A 260 10.66 6.68 3.95
C ARG A 260 9.29 7.33 3.89
N VAL A 261 8.88 7.71 2.68
CA VAL A 261 7.54 8.23 2.37
C VAL A 261 6.88 7.27 1.40
N PHE A 262 6.04 6.40 1.95
CA PHE A 262 5.29 5.40 1.21
C PHE A 262 3.86 5.86 0.93
N VAL A 263 3.38 5.61 -0.28
CA VAL A 263 2.01 5.94 -0.67
C VAL A 263 1.32 4.67 -1.13
N ASN A 264 0.12 4.42 -0.61
CA ASN A 264 -0.72 3.27 -0.95
C ASN A 264 -2.11 3.75 -1.38
N VAL A 265 -2.65 3.13 -2.44
CA VAL A 265 -3.95 3.41 -3.00
C VAL A 265 -4.71 2.11 -3.15
N VAL A 266 -5.80 1.98 -2.40
CA VAL A 266 -6.77 0.89 -2.56
C VAL A 266 -7.98 1.46 -3.31
N PRO A 267 -8.17 1.12 -4.59
CA PRO A 267 -9.32 1.57 -5.35
C PRO A 267 -10.59 0.83 -4.90
N GLY A 268 -11.74 1.48 -5.02
CA GLY A 268 -13.00 0.86 -4.67
C GLY A 268 -14.18 1.62 -5.25
N THR A 269 -15.33 0.96 -5.32
CA THR A 269 -16.60 1.66 -5.52
C THR A 269 -16.94 2.50 -4.29
N GLU A 270 -17.81 3.50 -4.46
CA GLU A 270 -18.29 4.31 -3.32
C GLU A 270 -18.91 3.41 -2.23
N GLN A 271 -19.70 2.41 -2.63
CA GLN A 271 -20.35 1.49 -1.70
C GLN A 271 -19.35 0.64 -0.93
N GLU A 272 -18.35 0.07 -1.59
CA GLU A 272 -17.30 -0.72 -0.94
C GLU A 272 -16.54 0.10 0.11
N LEU A 273 -16.18 1.33 -0.24
CA LEU A 273 -15.44 2.23 0.65
C LEU A 273 -16.30 2.73 1.82
N ARG A 274 -17.58 3.07 1.58
CA ARG A 274 -18.55 3.40 2.64
C ARG A 274 -18.67 2.27 3.66
N LEU A 275 -18.81 1.03 3.19
CA LEU A 275 -18.89 -0.15 4.06
C LEU A 275 -17.59 -0.39 4.82
N LEU A 276 -16.44 -0.24 4.16
CA LEU A 276 -15.13 -0.42 4.76
C LEU A 276 -14.91 0.52 5.96
N ILE A 277 -15.07 1.84 5.76
CA ILE A 277 -14.82 2.79 6.85
C ILE A 277 -15.96 2.84 7.87
N GLY A 278 -17.18 2.45 7.47
CA GLY A 278 -18.31 2.26 8.37
C GLY A 278 -18.05 1.21 9.45
N LYS A 279 -17.27 0.16 9.14
CA LYS A 279 -16.83 -0.83 10.15
C LYS A 279 -15.94 -0.23 11.25
N TRP A 280 -15.30 0.91 10.97
CA TRP A 280 -14.52 1.67 11.95
C TRP A 280 -15.32 2.78 12.62
N GLY A 281 -16.64 2.84 12.38
CA GLY A 281 -17.51 3.90 12.91
C GLY A 281 -17.25 5.27 12.28
N MET A 282 -16.69 5.31 11.07
CA MET A 282 -16.40 6.55 10.34
C MET A 282 -17.41 6.80 9.23
N GLU A 283 -17.65 8.08 8.92
CA GLU A 283 -18.53 8.52 7.83
C GLU A 283 -17.73 8.78 6.55
N PHE A 284 -18.34 8.55 5.39
CA PHE A 284 -17.72 8.77 4.08
C PHE A 284 -18.24 10.06 3.41
N PRO A 285 -17.36 10.88 2.78
CA PRO A 285 -15.91 10.72 2.69
C PRO A 285 -15.20 11.09 4.00
N ARG A 286 -13.95 10.64 4.17
CA ARG A 286 -13.18 10.87 5.39
C ARG A 286 -11.72 11.14 5.12
N GLU A 287 -11.15 12.01 5.95
CA GLU A 287 -9.71 12.22 6.06
C GLU A 287 -9.27 12.35 7.51
N TRP A 288 -8.08 11.85 7.79
CA TRP A 288 -7.49 11.88 9.12
C TRP A 288 -5.98 11.64 9.04
N TRP A 289 -5.27 12.03 10.08
CA TRP A 289 -3.89 11.58 10.26
C TRP A 289 -3.62 11.17 11.70
N VAL A 290 -2.64 10.29 11.84
CA VAL A 290 -2.15 9.76 13.11
C VAL A 290 -0.65 9.99 13.15
N GLY A 291 -0.15 10.61 14.21
CA GLY A 291 1.29 10.73 14.49
C GLY A 291 1.71 9.85 15.66
N SER A 292 3.01 9.79 15.94
CA SER A 292 3.63 8.97 16.98
C SER A 292 3.11 9.22 18.42
N ASN A 293 2.32 10.28 18.63
CA ASN A 293 1.66 10.58 19.90
C ASN A 293 0.20 10.08 19.99
N HIS A 294 -0.27 9.25 19.06
CA HIS A 294 -1.61 8.64 19.06
C HIS A 294 -2.81 9.61 19.15
N ILE A 295 -2.63 10.89 18.85
CA ILE A 295 -3.75 11.84 18.81
C ILE A 295 -4.40 11.74 17.43
N LEU A 296 -5.58 11.11 17.37
CA LEU A 296 -6.49 11.25 16.23
C LEU A 296 -6.95 12.71 16.18
N ARG A 297 -6.41 13.50 15.26
CA ARG A 297 -6.95 14.84 14.97
C ARG A 297 -8.08 14.67 13.98
N VAL A 298 -9.30 14.75 14.49
CA VAL A 298 -10.55 14.68 13.71
C VAL A 298 -10.90 16.10 13.26
N HIS A 299 -11.12 16.27 11.96
CA HIS A 299 -11.90 17.39 11.43
C HIS A 299 -13.25 16.85 10.95
N ASN A 300 -14.33 17.45 11.45
CA ASN A 300 -15.64 17.31 10.85
C ASN A 300 -15.78 18.50 9.89
N SER A 301 -15.97 18.21 8.60
CA SER A 301 -16.37 19.20 7.60
C SER A 301 -17.77 19.75 7.90
#